data_AF-A0A0B1Z0Y5-F1
#
_entry.id   AF-A0A0B1Z0Y5-F1
#
_cell.length_a   1.000
_cell.length_b   1.000
_cell.length_c   1.000
_cell.angle_alpha   90.00
_cell.angle_beta   90.00
_cell.angle_gamma   90.00
#
_symmetry.space_group_name_H-M   'P 1'
#
loop_
_entity.id
_entity.type
_entity.pdbx_description
1 polymer ?
#
loop_
_entity_poly.entity_id
_entity_poly.type
_entity_poly.pdbx_seq_one_letter_code
_entity_poly.pdbx_strand_id
1 'polypeptide(L)'
;MAFNLKEFKDFYEPQHVAFGKKIRPVLENYVYGWLKEEVHINGPWELESFLAHTDKVLEDVAQSDSRLFQVLTTSRDPQRAAKFFMTQCAGDFLSEASAMARNVLGNCGVYTSELFKILIDEYGYGVDKKKHSTIFEDMLKAMGMSHHVHYYWQFYTASSLSLTNYFHYVSANHGELFRYIGAMYYTKATLALTTKHQSRAIRTIFDNTVPTEYFDEHSHIDVHHGRMALKRLIIPMIEQFGNTIIPDLIRGFEEFKLLQDIADEELYAHIKWHDELDEHRARAAELHGKRNVDMRITESENELSVLHTHSNDELFWVESGELDFVMSPELSVRLKAGEGIVIPKGMIHGTCVTSKTCTYTVTAI
;
A
#
# COMPACT_ATOMS: atom_id res chain seq x y z
N MET A 1 13.74 14.70 -13.20
CA MET A 1 13.63 14.15 -14.58
C MET A 1 13.21 15.27 -15.52
N ALA A 2 13.68 15.28 -16.77
CA ALA A 2 13.18 16.20 -17.79
C ALA A 2 11.80 15.73 -18.28
N PHE A 3 10.87 16.66 -18.52
CA PHE A 3 9.55 16.32 -19.04
C PHE A 3 9.64 15.74 -20.47
N ASN A 4 9.09 14.55 -20.68
CA ASN A 4 9.01 13.91 -21.99
C ASN A 4 7.58 14.02 -22.55
N LEU A 5 7.35 14.98 -23.44
CA LEU A 5 6.03 15.21 -24.04
C LEU A 5 5.52 14.02 -24.86
N LYS A 6 6.43 13.23 -25.46
CA LYS A 6 6.03 12.06 -26.25
C LYS A 6 5.46 10.98 -25.33
N GLU A 7 6.19 10.60 -24.28
CA GLU A 7 5.72 9.62 -23.29
C GLU A 7 4.42 10.06 -22.63
N PHE A 8 4.29 11.34 -22.28
CA PHE A 8 3.05 11.91 -21.77
C PHE A 8 1.88 11.68 -22.73
N LYS A 9 2.05 12.02 -24.01
CA LYS A 9 0.99 11.84 -25.02
C LYS A 9 0.68 10.38 -25.28
N ASP A 10 1.69 9.52 -25.31
CA ASP A 10 1.54 8.08 -25.52
C ASP A 10 0.73 7.44 -24.38
N PHE A 11 0.94 7.86 -23.12
CA PHE A 11 0.18 7.36 -21.98
C PHE A 11 -1.29 7.82 -21.97
N TYR A 12 -1.56 9.08 -22.35
CA TYR A 12 -2.91 9.64 -22.43
C TYR A 12 -3.58 9.45 -23.80
N GLU A 13 -3.05 8.55 -24.63
CA GLU A 13 -3.58 8.28 -25.96
C GLU A 13 -4.95 7.56 -25.87
N PRO A 14 -5.97 7.96 -26.66
CA PRO A 14 -7.32 7.41 -26.54
C PRO A 14 -7.42 5.89 -26.73
N GLN A 15 -6.65 5.27 -27.63
CA GLN A 15 -6.65 3.81 -27.80
C GLN A 15 -6.05 3.11 -26.59
N HIS A 16 -4.95 3.63 -26.03
CA HIS A 16 -4.34 3.13 -24.80
C HIS A 16 -5.36 3.12 -23.64
N VAL A 17 -6.07 4.24 -23.45
CA VAL A 17 -7.15 4.35 -22.43
C VAL A 17 -8.29 3.37 -22.71
N ALA A 18 -8.70 3.20 -23.98
CA ALA A 18 -9.76 2.28 -24.36
C ALA A 18 -9.39 0.81 -24.09
N PHE A 19 -8.14 0.41 -24.36
CA PHE A 19 -7.66 -0.94 -24.05
C PHE A 19 -7.70 -1.22 -22.55
N GLY A 20 -7.22 -0.30 -21.72
CA GLY A 20 -7.31 -0.43 -20.25
C GLY A 20 -8.74 -0.58 -19.77
N LYS A 21 -9.67 0.26 -20.25
CA LYS A 21 -11.10 0.18 -19.90
C LYS A 21 -11.74 -1.14 -20.33
N LYS A 22 -11.34 -1.71 -21.46
CA LYS A 22 -11.89 -2.97 -21.97
C LYS A 22 -11.58 -4.16 -21.06
N ILE A 23 -10.38 -4.20 -20.49
CA ILE A 23 -9.95 -5.32 -19.62
C ILE A 23 -10.28 -5.09 -18.14
N ARG A 24 -10.57 -3.84 -17.74
CA ARG A 24 -10.81 -3.46 -16.34
C ARG A 24 -11.81 -4.36 -15.59
N PRO A 25 -13.00 -4.71 -16.12
CA PRO A 25 -13.94 -5.55 -15.38
C PRO A 25 -13.41 -6.95 -15.04
N VAL A 26 -12.60 -7.53 -15.93
CA VAL A 26 -11.97 -8.84 -15.70
C VAL A 26 -10.89 -8.73 -14.63
N LEU A 27 -10.08 -7.66 -14.67
CA LEU A 27 -9.06 -7.40 -13.66
C LEU A 27 -9.68 -7.10 -12.28
N GLU A 28 -10.72 -6.27 -12.21
CA GLU A 28 -11.43 -5.98 -10.95
C GLU A 28 -12.00 -7.25 -10.32
N ASN A 29 -12.61 -8.14 -11.12
CA ASN A 29 -13.09 -9.42 -10.61
C ASN A 29 -11.95 -10.35 -10.18
N TYR A 30 -10.82 -10.35 -10.89
CA TYR A 30 -9.66 -11.15 -10.51
C TYR A 30 -9.06 -10.66 -9.17
N VAL A 31 -8.93 -9.35 -9.00
CA VAL A 31 -8.27 -8.74 -7.82
C VAL A 31 -9.19 -8.71 -6.60
N TYR A 32 -10.50 -8.52 -6.76
CA TYR A 32 -11.44 -8.32 -5.64
C TYR A 32 -12.59 -9.33 -5.56
N GLY A 33 -12.70 -10.26 -6.51
CA GLY A 33 -13.79 -11.25 -6.52
C GLY A 33 -13.84 -12.11 -5.25
N TRP A 34 -12.66 -12.43 -4.70
CA TRP A 34 -12.50 -13.23 -3.48
C TRP A 34 -13.07 -12.56 -2.23
N LEU A 35 -13.17 -11.21 -2.19
CA LEU A 35 -13.76 -10.50 -1.03
C LEU A 35 -15.22 -10.88 -0.78
N LYS A 36 -15.95 -11.37 -1.78
CA LYS A 36 -17.31 -11.91 -1.61
C LYS A 36 -17.36 -13.18 -0.77
N GLU A 37 -16.28 -13.94 -0.76
CA GLU A 37 -16.15 -15.20 -0.04
C GLU A 37 -15.61 -14.99 1.38
N GLU A 38 -14.86 -13.90 1.60
CA GLU A 38 -14.25 -13.59 2.91
C GLU A 38 -15.10 -12.62 3.76
N VAL A 39 -15.77 -11.65 3.13
CA VAL A 39 -16.58 -10.64 3.85
C VAL A 39 -18.05 -11.01 3.81
N HIS A 40 -18.56 -11.48 4.94
CA HIS A 40 -19.95 -11.91 5.10
C HIS A 40 -20.81 -10.86 5.82
N ILE A 41 -21.79 -10.31 5.11
CA ILE A 41 -22.77 -9.37 5.67
C ILE A 41 -24.04 -10.15 6.04
N ASN A 42 -24.15 -10.54 7.30
CA ASN A 42 -25.22 -11.40 7.80
C ASN A 42 -26.32 -10.61 8.51
N GLY A 43 -27.57 -11.02 8.29
CA GLY A 43 -28.74 -10.52 9.01
C GLY A 43 -29.28 -9.16 8.52
N PRO A 44 -30.46 -8.75 9.03
CA PRO A 44 -30.96 -7.40 8.81
C PRO A 44 -30.09 -6.38 9.54
N TRP A 45 -29.72 -5.31 8.85
CA TRP A 45 -28.98 -4.21 9.43
C TRP A 45 -29.87 -3.01 9.66
N GLU A 46 -29.67 -2.36 10.80
CA GLU A 46 -30.32 -1.13 11.19
C GLU A 46 -29.25 -0.11 11.60
N LEU A 47 -29.63 1.16 11.72
CA LEU A 47 -28.68 2.19 12.11
C LEU A 47 -28.02 1.88 13.45
N GLU A 48 -28.77 1.38 14.42
CA GLU A 48 -28.22 1.03 15.75
C GLU A 48 -27.15 -0.07 15.66
N SER A 49 -27.41 -1.13 14.89
CA SER A 49 -26.43 -2.22 14.73
C SER A 49 -25.22 -1.80 13.91
N PHE A 50 -25.39 -0.93 12.91
CA PHE A 50 -24.28 -0.32 12.17
C PHE A 50 -23.36 0.49 13.09
N LEU A 51 -23.94 1.35 13.95
CA LEU A 51 -23.20 2.16 14.90
C LEU A 51 -22.46 1.26 15.91
N ALA A 52 -23.16 0.32 16.54
CA ALA A 52 -22.56 -0.58 17.51
C ALA A 52 -21.39 -1.39 16.93
N HIS A 53 -21.52 -1.87 15.68
CA HIS A 53 -20.46 -2.60 14.99
C HIS A 53 -19.23 -1.72 14.75
N THR A 54 -19.43 -0.55 14.13
CA THR A 54 -18.31 0.33 13.78
C THR A 54 -17.64 0.95 15.01
N ASP A 55 -18.40 1.33 16.03
CA ASP A 55 -17.86 1.81 17.32
C ASP A 55 -16.99 0.74 17.96
N LYS A 56 -17.44 -0.53 17.99
CA LYS A 56 -16.64 -1.63 18.55
C LYS A 56 -15.30 -1.78 17.84
N VAL A 57 -15.30 -1.78 16.50
CA VAL A 57 -14.06 -1.88 15.72
C VAL A 57 -13.12 -0.70 16.01
N LEU A 58 -13.65 0.52 16.07
CA LEU A 58 -12.85 1.72 16.33
C LEU A 58 -12.30 1.77 17.76
N GLU A 59 -13.06 1.31 18.74
CA GLU A 59 -12.61 1.13 20.13
C GLU A 59 -11.46 0.12 20.21
N ASP A 60 -11.58 -1.00 19.49
CA ASP A 60 -10.53 -2.02 19.45
C ASP A 60 -9.23 -1.47 18.84
N VAL A 61 -9.33 -0.69 17.75
CA VAL A 61 -8.17 0.02 17.16
C VAL A 61 -7.57 1.02 18.15
N ALA A 62 -8.40 1.79 18.85
CA ALA A 62 -7.93 2.82 19.80
C ALA A 62 -7.23 2.23 21.04
N GLN A 63 -7.61 1.02 21.45
CA GLN A 63 -7.04 0.33 22.62
C GLN A 63 -5.84 -0.54 22.27
N SER A 64 -5.64 -0.86 20.98
CA SER A 64 -4.56 -1.73 20.53
C SER A 64 -3.21 -1.00 20.48
N ASP A 65 -2.15 -1.71 20.85
CA ASP A 65 -0.79 -1.23 20.62
C ASP A 65 -0.49 -1.20 19.12
N SER A 66 0.22 -0.16 18.67
CA SER A 66 0.64 -0.07 17.27
C SER A 66 1.76 -1.06 16.96
N ARG A 67 1.40 -2.15 16.27
CA ARG A 67 2.36 -3.12 15.74
C ARG A 67 3.32 -2.48 14.75
N LEU A 68 2.86 -1.55 13.91
CA LEU A 68 3.72 -0.78 13.02
C LEU A 68 4.82 -0.03 13.79
N PHE A 69 4.46 0.67 14.87
CA PHE A 69 5.45 1.34 15.72
C PHE A 69 6.49 0.34 16.25
N GLN A 70 6.04 -0.80 16.75
CA GLN A 70 6.93 -1.85 17.26
C GLN A 70 7.86 -2.37 16.16
N VAL A 71 7.32 -2.85 15.04
CA VAL A 71 8.08 -3.41 13.91
C VAL A 71 9.13 -2.43 13.39
N LEU A 72 8.75 -1.16 13.18
CA LEU A 72 9.69 -0.17 12.66
C LEU A 72 10.80 0.16 13.67
N THR A 73 10.47 0.32 14.95
CA THR A 73 11.46 0.75 15.97
C THR A 73 12.35 -0.38 16.48
N THR A 74 11.92 -1.64 16.37
CA THR A 74 12.70 -2.81 16.78
C THR A 74 13.42 -3.51 15.62
N SER A 75 13.27 -3.01 14.39
CA SER A 75 14.01 -3.52 13.24
C SER A 75 15.52 -3.43 13.47
N ARG A 76 16.30 -4.33 12.87
CA ARG A 76 17.77 -4.26 12.87
C ARG A 76 18.28 -2.99 12.20
N ASP A 77 17.52 -2.44 11.26
CA ASP A 77 17.74 -1.14 10.64
C ASP A 77 16.43 -0.33 10.60
N PRO A 78 16.11 0.41 11.67
CA PRO A 78 14.87 1.16 11.78
C PRO A 78 14.67 2.21 10.68
N GLN A 79 15.75 2.86 10.23
CA GLN A 79 15.66 3.87 9.17
C GLN A 79 15.30 3.24 7.82
N ARG A 80 15.93 2.10 7.47
CA ARG A 80 15.58 1.33 6.29
C ARG A 80 14.15 0.81 6.34
N ALA A 81 13.71 0.27 7.48
CA ALA A 81 12.33 -0.19 7.67
C ALA A 81 11.33 0.97 7.48
N ALA A 82 11.60 2.13 8.08
CA ALA A 82 10.76 3.32 7.93
C ALA A 82 10.70 3.82 6.48
N LYS A 83 11.84 3.83 5.77
CA LYS A 83 11.88 4.18 4.34
C LYS A 83 11.08 3.19 3.50
N PHE A 84 11.18 1.89 3.77
CA PHE A 84 10.38 0.88 3.06
C PHE A 84 8.88 1.04 3.31
N PHE A 85 8.47 1.39 4.53
CA PHE A 85 7.09 1.77 4.82
C PHE A 85 6.66 3.01 4.02
N MET A 86 7.47 4.07 3.98
CA MET A 86 7.19 5.26 3.16
C MET A 86 7.11 4.95 1.66
N THR A 87 7.92 4.00 1.17
CA THR A 87 7.82 3.47 -0.20
C THR A 87 6.42 2.95 -0.46
N GLN A 88 5.84 2.16 0.44
CA GLN A 88 4.48 1.63 0.27
C GLN A 88 3.42 2.75 0.27
N CYS A 89 3.55 3.72 1.18
CA CYS A 89 2.66 4.88 1.27
C CYS A 89 2.70 5.77 0.01
N ALA A 90 3.85 5.86 -0.67
CA ALA A 90 4.03 6.74 -1.82
C ALA A 90 3.14 6.39 -3.02
N GLY A 91 2.60 5.17 -3.09
CA GLY A 91 1.61 4.78 -4.10
C GLY A 91 0.29 5.54 -4.00
N ASP A 92 -0.09 5.97 -2.80
CA ASP A 92 -1.31 6.71 -2.52
C ASP A 92 -1.03 8.18 -2.18
N PHE A 93 -0.19 8.45 -1.18
CA PHE A 93 -0.11 9.78 -0.55
C PHE A 93 0.43 10.87 -1.48
N LEU A 94 1.23 10.51 -2.49
CA LEU A 94 1.67 11.47 -3.52
C LEU A 94 0.54 11.89 -4.49
N SER A 95 -0.55 11.12 -4.54
CA SER A 95 -1.76 11.39 -5.34
C SER A 95 -3.02 11.43 -4.46
N GLU A 96 -2.86 11.75 -3.18
CA GLU A 96 -3.90 11.64 -2.17
C GLU A 96 -5.23 12.28 -2.56
N ALA A 97 -6.32 11.63 -2.17
CA ALA A 97 -7.71 11.98 -2.45
C ALA A 97 -8.12 11.99 -3.94
N SER A 98 -7.24 11.56 -4.86
CA SER A 98 -7.60 11.44 -6.29
C SER A 98 -8.72 10.42 -6.56
N ALA A 99 -8.81 9.34 -5.77
CA ALA A 99 -9.93 8.41 -5.85
C ALA A 99 -11.22 9.05 -5.32
N MET A 100 -11.16 9.74 -4.17
CA MET A 100 -12.28 10.48 -3.57
C MET A 100 -12.88 11.51 -4.53
N ALA A 101 -12.04 12.21 -5.30
CA ALA A 101 -12.47 13.21 -6.27
C ALA A 101 -13.44 12.68 -7.34
N ARG A 102 -13.49 11.36 -7.58
CA ARG A 102 -14.43 10.74 -8.52
C ARG A 102 -15.88 10.75 -8.00
N ASN A 103 -16.06 10.70 -6.67
CA ASN A 103 -17.38 10.63 -6.04
C ASN A 103 -18.02 12.01 -5.78
N VAL A 104 -17.29 13.11 -6.01
CA VAL A 104 -17.85 14.47 -5.92
C VAL A 104 -18.39 14.99 -7.26
N LEU A 105 -18.31 14.18 -8.32
CA LEU A 105 -18.83 14.51 -9.64
C LEU A 105 -20.34 14.18 -9.72
N GLY A 106 -21.09 15.05 -10.39
CA GLY A 106 -22.54 14.85 -10.61
C GLY A 106 -23.42 15.71 -9.70
N ASN A 107 -24.67 15.29 -9.51
CA ASN A 107 -25.69 16.04 -8.77
C ASN A 107 -26.45 15.11 -7.81
N CYS A 108 -25.82 14.77 -6.68
CA CYS A 108 -26.37 13.82 -5.70
C CYS A 108 -26.78 14.50 -4.37
N GLY A 109 -26.99 15.81 -4.38
CA GLY A 109 -27.55 16.57 -3.26
C GLY A 109 -26.53 16.92 -2.16
N VAL A 110 -27.00 16.95 -0.91
CA VAL A 110 -26.24 17.41 0.26
C VAL A 110 -24.99 16.55 0.51
N TYR A 111 -25.08 15.24 0.24
CA TYR A 111 -23.97 14.30 0.44
C TYR A 111 -22.75 14.62 -0.42
N THR A 112 -22.97 15.04 -1.68
CA THR A 112 -21.89 15.50 -2.56
C THR A 112 -21.17 16.70 -1.93
N SER A 113 -21.91 17.61 -1.30
CA SER A 113 -21.32 18.78 -0.64
C SER A 113 -20.54 18.40 0.63
N GLU A 114 -21.01 17.44 1.43
CA GLU A 114 -20.27 16.97 2.60
C GLU A 114 -19.00 16.20 2.21
N LEU A 115 -19.05 15.35 1.18
CA LEU A 115 -17.85 14.73 0.61
C LEU A 115 -16.87 15.75 0.06
N PHE A 116 -17.36 16.80 -0.60
CA PHE A 116 -16.52 17.85 -1.16
C PHE A 116 -15.79 18.65 -0.08
N LYS A 117 -16.37 18.83 1.11
CA LYS A 117 -15.68 19.46 2.25
C LYS A 117 -14.47 18.65 2.70
N ILE A 118 -14.59 17.32 2.76
CA ILE A 118 -13.46 16.45 3.08
C ILE A 118 -12.40 16.60 1.99
N LEU A 119 -12.79 16.51 0.71
CA LEU A 119 -11.86 16.67 -0.41
C LEU A 119 -11.11 18.03 -0.40
N ILE A 120 -11.79 19.13 -0.07
CA ILE A 120 -11.16 20.46 0.04
C ILE A 120 -10.03 20.44 1.06
N ASP A 121 -10.22 19.75 2.18
CA ASP A 121 -9.23 19.65 3.24
C ASP A 121 -8.00 18.86 2.78
N GLU A 122 -8.18 17.68 2.16
CA GLU A 122 -7.08 16.89 1.59
C GLU A 122 -6.25 17.68 0.55
N TYR A 123 -6.93 18.59 -0.17
CA TYR A 123 -6.31 19.48 -1.15
C TYR A 123 -5.71 20.75 -0.53
N GLY A 124 -5.61 20.82 0.79
CA GLY A 124 -5.00 21.95 1.51
C GLY A 124 -5.75 23.24 1.31
N TYR A 125 -7.08 23.20 1.17
CA TYR A 125 -7.91 24.35 0.80
C TYR A 125 -7.52 25.00 -0.55
N GLY A 126 -6.87 24.24 -1.44
CA GLY A 126 -6.35 24.75 -2.72
C GLY A 126 -5.03 25.53 -2.58
N VAL A 127 -4.41 25.52 -1.41
CA VAL A 127 -3.08 26.10 -1.18
C VAL A 127 -2.05 24.97 -1.31
N ASP A 128 -1.23 25.02 -2.37
CA ASP A 128 -0.24 23.98 -2.70
C ASP A 128 0.62 23.54 -1.50
N LYS A 129 1.12 24.50 -0.73
CA LYS A 129 1.94 24.23 0.46
C LYS A 129 1.22 23.58 1.64
N LYS A 130 -0.11 23.56 1.62
CA LYS A 130 -0.95 22.88 2.59
C LYS A 130 -1.56 21.60 2.03
N LYS A 131 -1.42 21.35 0.72
CA LYS A 131 -1.93 20.12 0.12
C LYS A 131 -1.18 18.96 0.76
N HIS A 132 -1.92 17.96 1.24
CA HIS A 132 -1.32 16.87 2.02
C HIS A 132 -0.25 16.11 1.23
N SER A 133 -0.44 15.91 -0.08
CA SER A 133 0.61 15.35 -0.94
C SER A 133 1.91 16.17 -0.93
N THR A 134 1.84 17.51 -0.93
CA THR A 134 3.02 18.39 -0.86
C THR A 134 3.72 18.30 0.49
N ILE A 135 2.95 18.18 1.58
CA ILE A 135 3.49 17.96 2.92
C ILE A 135 4.21 16.58 2.97
N PHE A 136 3.63 15.55 2.35
CA PHE A 136 4.25 14.23 2.23
C PHE A 136 5.53 14.26 1.36
N GLU A 137 5.54 15.03 0.26
CA GLU A 137 6.76 15.22 -0.54
C GLU A 137 7.90 15.83 0.29
N ASP A 138 7.60 16.84 1.11
CA ASP A 138 8.59 17.51 1.96
C ASP A 138 9.11 16.57 3.06
N MET A 139 8.26 15.69 3.59
CA MET A 139 8.65 14.60 4.48
C MET A 139 9.60 13.59 3.79
N LEU A 140 9.26 13.12 2.58
CA LEU A 140 10.14 12.23 1.80
C LEU A 140 11.50 12.88 1.53
N LYS A 141 11.53 14.17 1.12
CA LYS A 141 12.78 14.90 0.89
C LYS A 141 13.65 14.95 2.15
N ALA A 142 13.05 15.19 3.31
CA ALA A 142 13.77 15.20 4.59
C ALA A 142 14.32 13.82 4.98
N MET A 143 13.66 12.74 4.55
CA MET A 143 14.15 11.35 4.69
C MET A 143 15.21 10.97 3.64
N GLY A 144 15.59 11.88 2.75
CA GLY A 144 16.50 11.61 1.63
C GLY A 144 15.87 10.74 0.53
N MET A 145 14.55 10.68 0.47
CA MET A 145 13.78 9.88 -0.47
C MET A 145 13.34 10.72 -1.68
N SER A 146 13.22 10.07 -2.84
CA SER A 146 12.53 10.64 -4.00
C SER A 146 11.04 10.85 -3.70
N HIS A 147 10.49 11.96 -4.18
CA HIS A 147 9.08 12.35 -4.05
C HIS A 147 8.34 12.32 -5.39
N HIS A 148 8.96 11.77 -6.44
CA HIS A 148 8.36 11.71 -7.77
C HIS A 148 7.52 10.43 -7.95
N VAL A 149 6.31 10.59 -8.46
CA VAL A 149 5.43 9.49 -8.88
C VAL A 149 5.91 8.91 -10.22
N HIS A 150 6.13 7.61 -10.40
CA HIS A 150 6.24 6.49 -9.44
C HIS A 150 7.70 6.00 -9.36
N TYR A 151 8.60 6.77 -8.75
CA TYR A 151 10.02 6.42 -8.62
C TYR A 151 10.22 5.02 -8.00
N TYR A 152 9.30 4.61 -7.11
CA TYR A 152 9.33 3.33 -6.42
C TYR A 152 8.47 2.24 -7.05
N TRP A 153 8.05 2.37 -8.32
CA TRP A 153 7.12 1.43 -8.97
C TRP A 153 7.48 -0.05 -8.75
N GLN A 154 8.76 -0.41 -8.91
CA GLN A 154 9.23 -1.78 -8.75
C GLN A 154 9.19 -2.30 -7.30
N PHE A 155 9.00 -1.43 -6.31
CA PHE A 155 9.09 -1.75 -4.89
C PHE A 155 7.75 -1.67 -4.17
N TYR A 156 6.67 -1.35 -4.88
CA TYR A 156 5.33 -1.45 -4.31
C TYR A 156 4.94 -2.92 -4.19
N THR A 157 4.57 -3.31 -2.98
CA THR A 157 4.02 -4.65 -2.70
C THR A 157 2.63 -4.79 -3.32
N ALA A 158 2.22 -6.03 -3.59
CA ALA A 158 0.93 -6.32 -4.21
C ALA A 158 -0.23 -5.83 -3.34
N SER A 159 -0.15 -6.01 -2.01
CA SER A 159 -1.16 -5.52 -1.07
C SER A 159 -1.21 -3.99 -0.98
N SER A 160 -0.07 -3.31 -1.02
CA SER A 160 -0.03 -1.84 -1.00
C SER A 160 -0.67 -1.24 -2.26
N LEU A 161 -0.39 -1.83 -3.42
CA LEU A 161 -1.11 -1.49 -4.66
C LEU A 161 -2.61 -1.80 -4.56
N SER A 162 -2.98 -2.91 -3.90
CA SER A 162 -4.37 -3.30 -3.69
C SER A 162 -5.15 -2.26 -2.87
N LEU A 163 -4.56 -1.67 -1.84
CA LEU A 163 -5.20 -0.60 -1.05
C LEU A 163 -5.60 0.60 -1.92
N THR A 164 -4.65 1.16 -2.68
CA THR A 164 -4.90 2.31 -3.56
C THR A 164 -5.86 1.94 -4.70
N ASN A 165 -5.69 0.75 -5.28
CA ASN A 165 -6.55 0.25 -6.35
C ASN A 165 -7.99 0.02 -5.86
N TYR A 166 -8.20 -0.37 -4.60
CA TYR A 166 -9.53 -0.64 -4.08
C TYR A 166 -10.35 0.64 -4.05
N PHE A 167 -9.78 1.75 -3.56
CA PHE A 167 -10.44 3.05 -3.62
C PHE A 167 -10.73 3.49 -5.05
N HIS A 168 -9.81 3.28 -6.00
CA HIS A 168 -10.07 3.55 -7.40
C HIS A 168 -11.18 2.67 -7.98
N TYR A 169 -11.25 1.40 -7.59
CA TYR A 169 -12.30 0.46 -7.99
C TYR A 169 -13.67 0.92 -7.50
N VAL A 170 -13.86 1.11 -6.19
CA VAL A 170 -15.18 1.49 -5.64
C VAL A 170 -15.60 2.92 -6.04
N SER A 171 -14.64 3.80 -6.33
CA SER A 171 -14.95 5.18 -6.73
C SER A 171 -15.18 5.35 -8.24
N ALA A 172 -14.58 4.51 -9.08
CA ALA A 172 -14.78 4.55 -10.53
C ALA A 172 -16.01 3.75 -10.99
N ASN A 173 -16.59 2.95 -10.11
CA ASN A 173 -17.81 2.18 -10.33
C ASN A 173 -18.90 2.71 -9.38
N HIS A 174 -19.68 3.72 -9.78
CA HIS A 174 -20.64 4.38 -8.88
C HIS A 174 -21.77 3.49 -8.35
N GLY A 175 -21.95 2.28 -8.89
CA GLY A 175 -22.79 1.25 -8.26
C GLY A 175 -22.26 0.82 -6.88
N GLU A 176 -20.98 1.05 -6.61
CA GLU A 176 -20.28 0.75 -5.37
C GLU A 176 -20.18 1.97 -4.44
N LEU A 177 -20.93 3.06 -4.70
CA LEU A 177 -20.84 4.30 -3.92
C LEU A 177 -20.96 4.06 -2.41
N PHE A 178 -21.94 3.28 -1.96
CA PHE A 178 -22.12 3.02 -0.54
C PHE A 178 -20.95 2.20 0.05
N ARG A 179 -20.32 1.31 -0.73
CA ARG A 179 -19.08 0.64 -0.32
C ARG A 179 -17.92 1.63 -0.17
N TYR A 180 -17.78 2.57 -1.11
CA TYR A 180 -16.80 3.64 -0.97
C TYR A 180 -17.00 4.44 0.33
N ILE A 181 -18.25 4.81 0.65
CA ILE A 181 -18.55 5.58 1.87
C ILE A 181 -18.20 4.78 3.12
N GLY A 182 -18.48 3.48 3.13
CA GLY A 182 -18.08 2.55 4.17
C GLY A 182 -16.58 2.47 4.38
N ALA A 183 -15.83 2.24 3.29
CA ALA A 183 -14.37 2.18 3.31
C ALA A 183 -13.76 3.51 3.79
N MET A 184 -14.24 4.64 3.24
CA MET A 184 -13.81 5.98 3.62
C MET A 184 -14.07 6.24 5.12
N TYR A 185 -15.20 5.77 5.65
CA TYR A 185 -15.50 5.90 7.07
C TYR A 185 -14.48 5.16 7.94
N TYR A 186 -14.19 3.90 7.61
CA TYR A 186 -13.15 3.15 8.31
C TYR A 186 -11.82 3.91 8.29
N THR A 187 -11.38 4.36 7.11
CA THR A 187 -10.11 5.07 6.96
C THR A 187 -10.10 6.35 7.78
N LYS A 188 -11.09 7.24 7.62
CA LYS A 188 -11.09 8.53 8.33
C LYS A 188 -11.24 8.38 9.84
N ALA A 189 -11.96 7.36 10.31
CA ALA A 189 -12.12 7.12 11.74
C ALA A 189 -10.87 6.48 12.38
N THR A 190 -10.14 5.63 11.65
CA THR A 190 -8.91 4.99 12.15
C THR A 190 -7.65 5.82 11.93
N LEU A 191 -7.58 6.63 10.87
CA LEU A 191 -6.40 7.42 10.50
C LEU A 191 -6.00 8.40 11.62
N ALA A 192 -6.98 9.01 12.29
CA ALA A 192 -6.74 9.86 13.46
C ALA A 192 -5.98 9.15 14.59
N LEU A 193 -6.20 7.84 14.75
CA LEU A 193 -5.58 7.02 15.78
C LEU A 193 -4.20 6.52 15.31
N THR A 194 -4.12 6.01 14.09
CA THR A 194 -2.92 5.36 13.56
C THR A 194 -1.81 6.35 13.19
N THR A 195 -2.14 7.54 12.67
CA THR A 195 -1.16 8.56 12.29
C THR A 195 -0.38 9.13 13.46
N LYS A 196 -0.99 9.17 14.65
CA LYS A 196 -0.27 9.50 15.90
C LYS A 196 0.87 8.52 16.16
N HIS A 197 0.66 7.23 15.92
CA HIS A 197 1.68 6.21 16.08
C HIS A 197 2.74 6.26 14.97
N GLN A 198 2.33 6.51 13.72
CA GLN A 198 3.24 6.71 12.59
C GLN A 198 4.17 7.91 12.82
N SER A 199 3.60 9.06 13.21
CA SER A 199 4.34 10.26 13.59
C SER A 199 5.34 9.98 14.72
N ARG A 200 4.90 9.29 15.78
CA ARG A 200 5.78 8.88 16.89
C ARG A 200 6.90 7.95 16.43
N ALA A 201 6.63 6.99 15.55
CA ALA A 201 7.63 6.05 15.03
C ALA A 201 8.72 6.81 14.27
N ILE A 202 8.35 7.68 13.32
CA ILE A 202 9.30 8.44 12.51
C ILE A 202 10.13 9.38 13.38
N ARG A 203 9.51 10.10 14.33
CA ARG A 203 10.26 10.95 15.29
C ARG A 203 11.28 10.15 16.11
N THR A 204 10.90 8.93 16.52
CA THR A 204 11.78 8.04 17.29
C THR A 204 12.96 7.55 16.44
N ILE A 205 12.70 7.17 15.19
CA ILE A 205 13.70 6.57 14.30
C ILE A 205 14.70 7.59 13.75
N PHE A 206 14.24 8.83 13.54
CA PHE A 206 15.03 9.92 12.96
C PHE A 206 15.38 11.01 13.98
N ASP A 207 15.27 10.74 15.29
CA ASP A 207 15.62 11.67 16.37
C ASP A 207 15.02 13.09 16.20
N ASN A 208 13.76 13.17 15.76
CA ASN A 208 13.03 14.41 15.44
C ASN A 208 13.61 15.28 14.31
N THR A 209 14.52 14.75 13.49
CA THR A 209 15.13 15.50 12.36
C THR A 209 14.25 15.53 11.10
N VAL A 210 13.31 14.59 10.98
CA VAL A 210 12.34 14.50 9.88
C VAL A 210 11.01 15.14 10.32
N PRO A 211 10.44 16.08 9.54
CA PRO A 211 9.12 16.65 9.83
C PRO A 211 8.05 15.57 9.64
N THR A 212 7.11 15.51 10.58
CA THR A 212 5.99 14.55 10.58
C THR A 212 4.64 15.23 10.35
N GLU A 213 4.66 16.47 9.86
CA GLU A 213 3.47 17.33 9.71
C GLU A 213 2.37 16.63 8.92
N TYR A 214 2.71 15.82 7.90
CA TYR A 214 1.74 15.00 7.16
C TYR A 214 0.90 14.13 8.11
N PHE A 215 1.53 13.39 9.02
CA PHE A 215 0.83 12.54 9.97
C PHE A 215 0.17 13.35 11.10
N ASP A 216 0.81 14.42 11.55
CA ASP A 216 0.26 15.25 12.62
C ASP A 216 -1.04 15.94 12.20
N GLU A 217 -1.10 16.44 10.96
CA GLU A 217 -2.28 17.10 10.38
C GLU A 217 -3.47 16.14 10.36
N HIS A 218 -3.26 14.90 9.89
CA HIS A 218 -4.28 13.84 9.92
C HIS A 218 -4.69 13.46 11.35
N SER A 219 -3.76 13.43 12.30
CA SER A 219 -4.09 13.11 13.71
C SER A 219 -4.99 14.18 14.36
N HIS A 220 -4.85 15.44 13.95
CA HIS A 220 -5.64 16.55 14.46
C HIS A 220 -6.98 16.72 13.73
N ILE A 221 -6.98 16.65 12.40
CA ILE A 221 -8.15 16.95 11.57
C ILE A 221 -9.06 15.73 11.44
N ASP A 222 -8.54 14.50 11.37
CA ASP A 222 -9.40 13.35 11.08
C ASP A 222 -10.30 12.93 12.25
N VAL A 223 -10.01 13.34 13.49
CA VAL A 223 -11.00 13.22 14.59
C VAL A 223 -12.28 13.97 14.21
N HIS A 224 -12.16 15.09 13.52
CA HIS A 224 -13.27 15.83 12.97
C HIS A 224 -13.88 15.12 11.75
N HIS A 225 -13.05 14.63 10.82
CA HIS A 225 -13.54 13.96 9.61
C HIS A 225 -14.27 12.65 9.87
N GLY A 226 -13.78 11.77 10.74
CA GLY A 226 -14.49 10.54 11.09
C GLY A 226 -15.87 10.84 11.68
N ARG A 227 -15.95 11.82 12.59
CA ARG A 227 -17.22 12.30 13.14
C ARG A 227 -18.10 12.98 12.09
N MET A 228 -17.53 13.75 11.16
CA MET A 228 -18.27 14.40 10.08
C MET A 228 -18.82 13.38 9.08
N ALA A 229 -17.99 12.41 8.65
CA ALA A 229 -18.38 11.31 7.79
C ALA A 229 -19.56 10.56 8.41
N LEU A 230 -19.50 10.23 9.70
CA LEU A 230 -20.63 9.58 10.35
C LEU A 230 -21.87 10.49 10.43
N LYS A 231 -21.74 11.67 11.04
CA LYS A 231 -22.89 12.48 11.45
C LYS A 231 -23.51 13.33 10.35
N ARG A 232 -22.74 13.72 9.33
CA ARG A 232 -23.19 14.61 8.26
C ARG A 232 -23.38 13.89 6.93
N LEU A 233 -22.78 12.72 6.76
CA LEU A 233 -22.85 11.96 5.53
C LEU A 233 -23.59 10.63 5.73
N ILE A 234 -23.06 9.70 6.53
CA ILE A 234 -23.59 8.34 6.65
C ILE A 234 -24.98 8.31 7.28
N ILE A 235 -25.15 8.91 8.47
CA ILE A 235 -26.45 8.91 9.17
C ILE A 235 -27.52 9.55 8.29
N PRO A 236 -27.32 10.76 7.73
CA PRO A 236 -28.34 11.36 6.85
C PRO A 236 -28.60 10.55 5.57
N MET A 237 -27.58 9.88 5.00
CA MET A 237 -27.78 8.96 3.87
C MET A 237 -28.69 7.78 4.26
N ILE A 238 -28.49 7.18 5.43
CA ILE A 238 -29.34 6.09 5.92
C ILE A 238 -30.77 6.60 6.16
N GLU A 239 -30.93 7.79 6.73
CA GLU A 239 -32.25 8.41 6.93
C GLU A 239 -32.98 8.66 5.61
N GLN A 240 -32.26 9.08 4.56
CA GLN A 240 -32.86 9.38 3.25
C GLN A 240 -33.12 8.13 2.41
N PHE A 241 -32.16 7.20 2.34
CA PHE A 241 -32.22 6.04 1.44
C PHE A 241 -32.75 4.77 2.13
N GLY A 242 -32.86 4.79 3.46
CA GLY A 242 -33.31 3.68 4.29
C GLY A 242 -32.20 2.66 4.57
N ASN A 243 -32.55 1.64 5.35
CA ASN A 243 -31.62 0.59 5.79
C ASN A 243 -31.04 -0.26 4.65
N THR A 244 -31.57 -0.14 3.43
CA THR A 244 -31.14 -0.90 2.25
C THR A 244 -29.70 -0.63 1.84
N ILE A 245 -29.13 0.52 2.20
CA ILE A 245 -27.75 0.89 1.89
C ILE A 245 -26.73 0.39 2.93
N ILE A 246 -27.19 0.02 4.13
CA ILE A 246 -26.33 -0.35 5.26
C ILE A 246 -25.46 -1.57 4.93
N PRO A 247 -25.96 -2.63 4.26
CA PRO A 247 -25.11 -3.76 3.88
C PRO A 247 -23.89 -3.37 3.04
N ASP A 248 -24.03 -2.44 2.09
CA ASP A 248 -22.89 -1.97 1.29
C ASP A 248 -21.95 -1.06 2.09
N LEU A 249 -22.49 -0.21 2.98
CA LEU A 249 -21.66 0.58 3.91
C LEU A 249 -20.77 -0.33 4.76
N ILE A 250 -21.32 -1.39 5.33
CA ILE A 250 -20.56 -2.32 6.17
C ILE A 250 -19.59 -3.13 5.33
N ARG A 251 -20.02 -3.55 4.14
CA ARG A 251 -19.18 -4.29 3.22
C ARG A 251 -17.93 -3.50 2.86
N GLY A 252 -18.05 -2.23 2.48
CA GLY A 252 -16.89 -1.40 2.19
C GLY A 252 -15.99 -1.18 3.41
N PHE A 253 -16.59 -1.03 4.60
CA PHE A 253 -15.87 -0.89 5.86
C PHE A 253 -15.03 -2.14 6.17
N GLU A 254 -15.62 -3.33 6.11
CA GLU A 254 -14.94 -4.60 6.40
C GLU A 254 -13.98 -5.04 5.29
N GLU A 255 -14.32 -4.84 4.02
CA GLU A 255 -13.43 -5.15 2.89
C GLU A 255 -12.14 -4.33 2.98
N PHE A 256 -12.23 -3.03 3.23
CA PHE A 256 -11.03 -2.20 3.32
C PHE A 256 -10.21 -2.49 4.58
N LYS A 257 -10.86 -2.77 5.72
CA LYS A 257 -10.17 -3.25 6.93
C LYS A 257 -9.38 -4.53 6.67
N LEU A 258 -9.99 -5.54 6.04
CA LEU A 258 -9.32 -6.79 5.70
C LEU A 258 -8.12 -6.57 4.75
N LEU A 259 -8.30 -5.73 3.74
CA LEU A 259 -7.19 -5.38 2.83
C LEU A 259 -6.04 -4.68 3.57
N GLN A 260 -6.35 -3.80 4.53
CA GLN A 260 -5.34 -3.15 5.37
C GLN A 260 -4.59 -4.16 6.23
N ASP A 261 -5.29 -5.10 6.87
CA ASP A 261 -4.67 -6.16 7.68
C ASP A 261 -3.70 -7.00 6.83
N ILE A 262 -4.09 -7.37 5.61
CA ILE A 262 -3.24 -8.10 4.66
C ILE A 262 -1.99 -7.28 4.29
N ALA A 263 -2.17 -5.98 4.01
CA ALA A 263 -1.06 -5.11 3.64
C ALA A 263 -0.06 -4.89 4.77
N ASP A 264 -0.57 -4.76 6.00
CA ASP A 264 0.25 -4.68 7.19
C ASP A 264 1.08 -5.96 7.40
N GLU A 265 0.45 -7.14 7.31
CA GLU A 265 1.19 -8.42 7.43
C GLU A 265 2.26 -8.59 6.33
N GLU A 266 1.95 -8.22 5.09
CA GLU A 266 2.92 -8.28 4.00
C GLU A 266 4.09 -7.32 4.23
N LEU A 267 3.83 -6.08 4.66
CA LEU A 267 4.86 -5.11 5.02
C LEU A 267 5.76 -5.64 6.15
N TYR A 268 5.16 -6.18 7.21
CA TYR A 268 5.90 -6.71 8.37
C TYR A 268 6.74 -7.93 7.99
N ALA A 269 6.24 -8.80 7.11
CA ALA A 269 6.99 -9.94 6.59
C ALA A 269 8.22 -9.50 5.81
N HIS A 270 8.09 -8.48 4.94
CA HIS A 270 9.23 -7.92 4.20
C HIS A 270 10.28 -7.30 5.14
N ILE A 271 9.86 -6.49 6.12
CA ILE A 271 10.79 -5.88 7.09
C ILE A 271 11.53 -6.97 7.87
N LYS A 272 10.82 -8.01 8.32
CA LYS A 272 11.44 -9.15 9.01
C LYS A 272 12.46 -9.85 8.10
N TRP A 273 12.10 -10.14 6.86
CA TRP A 273 13.01 -10.78 5.91
C TRP A 273 14.26 -9.94 5.63
N HIS A 274 14.10 -8.61 5.48
CA HIS A 274 15.22 -7.67 5.35
C HIS A 274 16.17 -7.70 6.56
N ASP A 275 15.65 -7.94 7.75
CA ASP A 275 16.44 -8.04 8.97
C ASP A 275 17.13 -9.40 9.07
N GLU A 276 16.49 -10.47 8.60
CA GLU A 276 16.97 -11.86 8.71
C GLU A 276 17.82 -12.33 7.49
N LEU A 277 18.36 -11.40 6.69
CA LEU A 277 19.06 -11.75 5.44
C LEU A 277 20.26 -12.68 5.66
N ASP A 278 21.06 -12.44 6.70
CA ASP A 278 22.23 -13.28 6.98
C ASP A 278 21.82 -14.72 7.33
N GLU A 279 20.73 -14.88 8.07
CA GLU A 279 20.13 -16.17 8.38
C GLU A 279 19.65 -16.88 7.11
N HIS A 280 19.00 -16.15 6.19
CA HIS A 280 18.55 -16.69 4.91
C HIS A 280 19.71 -17.08 3.98
N ARG A 281 20.83 -16.36 4.02
CA ARG A 281 22.05 -16.71 3.27
C ARG A 281 22.76 -17.93 3.88
N ALA A 282 22.87 -17.99 5.20
CA ALA A 282 23.40 -19.16 5.89
C ALA A 282 22.56 -20.40 5.58
N ARG A 283 21.23 -20.27 5.60
CA ARG A 283 20.31 -21.34 5.23
C ARG A 283 20.46 -21.78 3.78
N ALA A 284 20.71 -20.85 2.86
CA ALA A 284 20.97 -21.18 1.46
C ALA A 284 22.20 -22.08 1.31
N ALA A 285 23.29 -21.76 2.00
CA ALA A 285 24.50 -22.57 2.00
C ALA A 285 24.26 -23.99 2.57
N GLU A 286 23.41 -24.12 3.59
CA GLU A 286 23.03 -25.43 4.12
C GLU A 286 22.18 -26.26 3.16
N LEU A 287 21.34 -25.63 2.34
CA LEU A 287 20.40 -26.30 1.44
C LEU A 287 21.00 -26.61 0.06
N HIS A 288 22.04 -25.89 -0.33
CA HIS A 288 22.69 -26.07 -1.62
C HIS A 288 23.12 -27.52 -1.87
N GLY A 289 22.73 -28.06 -3.03
CA GLY A 289 23.02 -29.44 -3.44
C GLY A 289 22.16 -30.53 -2.79
N LYS A 290 21.21 -30.20 -1.89
CA LYS A 290 20.31 -31.19 -1.27
C LYS A 290 19.10 -31.59 -2.11
N ARG A 291 18.74 -30.78 -3.10
CA ARG A 291 17.66 -31.04 -4.07
C ARG A 291 18.17 -30.82 -5.49
N ASN A 292 17.44 -31.37 -6.46
CA ASN A 292 17.70 -31.11 -7.87
C ASN A 292 17.33 -29.66 -8.18
N VAL A 293 18.16 -29.01 -8.99
CA VAL A 293 17.90 -27.66 -9.49
C VAL A 293 16.71 -27.68 -10.44
N ASP A 294 15.76 -26.77 -10.25
CA ASP A 294 14.60 -26.62 -11.14
C ASP A 294 14.96 -25.79 -12.38
N MET A 295 15.76 -24.73 -12.20
CA MET A 295 16.15 -23.84 -13.29
C MET A 295 17.62 -23.41 -13.18
N ARG A 296 18.30 -23.35 -14.32
CA ARG A 296 19.64 -22.77 -14.48
C ARG A 296 19.58 -21.67 -15.53
N ILE A 297 19.98 -20.46 -15.15
CA ILE A 297 19.91 -19.27 -16.00
C ILE A 297 21.33 -18.72 -16.19
N THR A 298 21.61 -18.17 -17.37
CA THR A 298 22.86 -17.45 -17.67
C THR A 298 22.54 -16.14 -18.36
N GLU A 299 22.96 -15.05 -17.75
CA GLU A 299 22.65 -13.68 -18.16
C GLU A 299 23.93 -12.88 -18.36
N SER A 300 23.83 -11.80 -19.15
CA SER A 300 24.93 -10.87 -19.43
C SER A 300 24.93 -9.68 -18.48
N GLU A 301 26.06 -8.95 -18.44
CA GLU A 301 26.20 -7.71 -17.69
C GLU A 301 25.04 -6.73 -17.93
N ASN A 302 24.54 -6.13 -16.84
CA ASN A 302 23.40 -5.22 -16.79
C ASN A 302 22.04 -5.82 -17.14
N GLU A 303 21.93 -7.15 -17.31
CA GLU A 303 20.62 -7.78 -17.37
C GLU A 303 19.91 -7.58 -16.03
N LEU A 304 18.71 -7.02 -16.09
CA LEU A 304 17.89 -6.70 -14.93
C LEU A 304 16.67 -7.62 -14.93
N SER A 305 16.62 -8.53 -13.95
CA SER A 305 15.37 -9.17 -13.58
C SER A 305 14.56 -8.18 -12.74
N VAL A 306 13.52 -7.62 -13.35
CA VAL A 306 12.62 -6.68 -12.68
C VAL A 306 11.99 -7.33 -11.44
N LEU A 307 11.68 -6.53 -10.44
CA LEU A 307 11.20 -7.05 -9.17
C LEU A 307 9.89 -7.84 -9.32
N HIS A 308 9.85 -9.02 -8.71
CA HIS A 308 8.74 -9.96 -8.75
C HIS A 308 8.70 -10.83 -7.48
N THR A 309 7.72 -11.72 -7.40
CA THR A 309 7.50 -12.65 -6.27
C THR A 309 7.27 -14.07 -6.78
N HIS A 310 7.55 -15.07 -5.95
CA HIS A 310 7.22 -16.47 -6.22
C HIS A 310 6.18 -17.00 -5.23
N SER A 311 5.42 -18.02 -5.66
CA SER A 311 4.39 -18.67 -4.83
C SER A 311 4.94 -19.74 -3.87
N ASN A 312 6.23 -20.05 -3.98
CA ASN A 312 6.93 -21.02 -3.14
C ASN A 312 8.17 -20.36 -2.50
N ASP A 313 8.70 -20.99 -1.47
CA ASP A 313 10.04 -20.67 -0.98
C ASP A 313 11.06 -21.16 -2.01
N GLU A 314 12.08 -20.34 -2.29
CA GLU A 314 13.09 -20.65 -3.29
C GLU A 314 14.51 -20.52 -2.72
N LEU A 315 15.38 -21.41 -3.15
CA LEU A 315 16.82 -21.31 -3.00
C LEU A 315 17.40 -20.69 -4.27
N PHE A 316 17.94 -19.49 -4.17
CA PHE A 316 18.71 -18.83 -5.22
C PHE A 316 20.19 -19.02 -4.97
N TRP A 317 20.95 -19.47 -5.98
CA TRP A 317 22.37 -19.77 -5.84
C TRP A 317 23.20 -19.33 -7.04
N VAL A 318 24.29 -18.60 -6.83
CA VAL A 318 25.18 -18.15 -7.90
C VAL A 318 26.27 -19.20 -8.14
N GLU A 319 26.27 -19.78 -9.34
CA GLU A 319 27.24 -20.79 -9.77
C GLU A 319 28.54 -20.14 -10.24
N SER A 320 28.44 -19.04 -10.99
CA SER A 320 29.58 -18.27 -11.49
C SER A 320 29.20 -16.82 -11.78
N GLY A 321 30.17 -15.91 -11.71
CA GLY A 321 29.92 -14.47 -11.89
C GLY A 321 29.47 -13.77 -10.61
N GLU A 322 28.89 -12.58 -10.78
CA GLU A 322 28.41 -11.74 -9.70
C GLU A 322 27.16 -10.94 -10.11
N LEU A 323 26.22 -10.76 -9.19
CA LEU A 323 25.02 -9.94 -9.38
C LEU A 323 24.64 -9.22 -8.09
N ASP A 324 23.91 -8.12 -8.22
CA ASP A 324 23.21 -7.48 -7.11
C ASP A 324 21.82 -8.09 -6.98
N PHE A 325 21.55 -8.73 -5.85
CA PHE A 325 20.22 -9.18 -5.44
C PHE A 325 19.52 -8.00 -4.77
N VAL A 326 18.36 -7.58 -5.27
CA VAL A 326 17.68 -6.32 -4.89
C VAL A 326 16.34 -6.65 -4.24
N MET A 327 16.07 -6.08 -3.06
CA MET A 327 14.85 -6.37 -2.28
C MET A 327 14.04 -5.12 -1.95
N SER A 328 14.73 -3.98 -1.77
CA SER A 328 14.08 -2.70 -1.53
C SER A 328 14.94 -1.56 -2.09
N PRO A 329 14.44 -0.30 -2.16
CA PRO A 329 15.22 0.82 -2.69
C PRO A 329 16.55 1.05 -1.96
N GLU A 330 16.61 0.68 -0.67
CA GLU A 330 17.75 0.89 0.22
C GLU A 330 18.45 -0.44 0.57
N LEU A 331 18.07 -1.55 -0.08
CA LEU A 331 18.60 -2.87 0.24
C LEU A 331 18.89 -3.68 -1.01
N SER A 332 20.18 -3.85 -1.27
CA SER A 332 20.72 -4.83 -2.19
C SER A 332 21.91 -5.56 -1.57
N VAL A 333 22.14 -6.80 -1.98
CA VAL A 333 23.28 -7.62 -1.57
C VAL A 333 23.97 -8.14 -2.82
N ARG A 334 25.29 -7.93 -2.90
CA ARG A 334 26.13 -8.54 -3.92
C ARG A 334 26.28 -10.03 -3.63
N LEU A 335 25.86 -10.88 -4.55
CA LEU A 335 26.09 -12.32 -4.51
C LEU A 335 27.15 -12.72 -5.55
N LYS A 336 28.11 -13.52 -5.12
CA LYS A 336 29.20 -14.06 -5.95
C LYS A 336 29.09 -15.57 -6.11
N ALA A 337 29.89 -16.12 -7.01
CA ALA A 337 30.05 -17.56 -7.17
C ALA A 337 30.23 -18.28 -5.81
N GLY A 338 29.36 -19.26 -5.53
CA GLY A 338 29.35 -20.00 -4.27
C GLY A 338 28.54 -19.35 -3.15
N GLU A 339 27.77 -18.29 -3.45
CA GLU A 339 26.86 -17.65 -2.51
C GLU A 339 25.41 -17.76 -3.00
N GLY A 340 24.48 -17.67 -2.06
CA GLY A 340 23.05 -17.72 -2.35
C GLY A 340 22.21 -17.18 -1.21
N ILE A 341 20.91 -17.19 -1.43
CA ILE A 341 19.91 -16.72 -0.47
C ILE A 341 18.63 -17.56 -0.58
N VAL A 342 17.99 -17.83 0.56
CA VAL A 342 16.63 -18.35 0.59
C VAL A 342 15.65 -17.19 0.49
N ILE A 343 14.74 -17.28 -0.46
CA ILE A 343 13.70 -16.31 -0.76
C ILE A 343 12.38 -16.90 -0.27
N PRO A 344 11.81 -16.39 0.83
CA PRO A 344 10.48 -16.82 1.26
C PRO A 344 9.41 -16.50 0.21
N LYS A 345 8.37 -17.32 0.16
CA LYS A 345 7.22 -17.09 -0.72
C LYS A 345 6.66 -15.68 -0.54
N GLY A 346 6.29 -15.05 -1.65
CA GLY A 346 5.67 -13.72 -1.67
C GLY A 346 6.63 -12.56 -1.40
N MET A 347 7.93 -12.78 -1.17
CA MET A 347 8.87 -11.69 -0.95
C MET A 347 9.30 -11.06 -2.29
N ILE A 348 9.16 -9.74 -2.39
CA ILE A 348 9.53 -8.98 -3.58
C ILE A 348 11.05 -8.92 -3.71
N HIS A 349 11.57 -9.30 -4.88
CA HIS A 349 13.00 -9.23 -5.16
C HIS A 349 13.27 -9.22 -6.66
N GLY A 350 14.48 -8.84 -7.03
CA GLY A 350 14.99 -8.87 -8.39
C GLY A 350 16.50 -8.98 -8.40
N THR A 351 17.09 -8.98 -9.59
CA THR A 351 18.55 -9.11 -9.76
C THR A 351 19.07 -8.16 -10.82
N CYS A 352 20.31 -7.72 -10.67
CA CYS A 352 21.05 -7.00 -11.70
C CYS A 352 22.43 -7.62 -11.86
N VAL A 353 22.73 -8.16 -13.04
CA VAL A 353 24.02 -8.81 -13.29
C VAL A 353 25.14 -7.76 -13.38
N THR A 354 26.21 -7.96 -12.63
CA THR A 354 27.30 -6.98 -12.48
C THR A 354 28.63 -7.45 -13.05
N SER A 355 28.78 -8.75 -13.29
CA SER A 355 29.88 -9.34 -14.05
C SER A 355 29.53 -9.45 -15.54
N LYS A 356 30.53 -9.68 -16.39
CA LYS A 356 30.34 -9.89 -17.85
C LYS A 356 29.28 -10.95 -18.19
N THR A 357 29.27 -12.01 -17.40
CA THR A 357 28.28 -13.07 -17.43
C THR A 357 28.08 -13.60 -16.01
N CYS A 358 26.86 -13.99 -15.68
CA CYS A 358 26.53 -14.63 -14.42
C CYS A 358 25.64 -15.85 -14.69
N THR A 359 25.96 -16.97 -14.07
CA THR A 359 25.14 -18.18 -14.07
C THR A 359 24.66 -18.43 -12.66
N TYR A 360 23.34 -18.60 -12.50
CA TYR A 360 22.71 -18.91 -11.22
C TYR A 360 21.67 -20.00 -11.38
N THR A 361 21.28 -20.60 -10.27
CA THR A 361 20.27 -21.65 -10.17
C THR A 361 19.17 -21.27 -9.19
N VAL A 362 17.97 -21.75 -9.47
CA VAL A 362 16.78 -21.59 -8.63
C VAL A 362 16.22 -22.98 -8.33
N THR A 363 15.88 -23.23 -7.08
CA THR A 363 15.32 -24.50 -6.60
C THR A 363 14.17 -24.23 -5.62
N ALA A 364 12.98 -24.75 -5.87
CA ALA A 364 11.85 -24.68 -4.95
C ALA A 364 12.09 -25.59 -3.73
N ILE A 365 11.93 -25.04 -2.52
CA ILE A 365 12.27 -25.71 -1.25
C ILE A 365 11.09 -25.98 -0.34
#